data_AF-A0A6A7GDE4-F1
#
_entry.id   AF-A0A6A7GDE4-F1
#
_cell.length_a   1.000
_cell.length_b   1.000
_cell.length_c   1.000
_cell.angle_alpha   90.00
_cell.angle_beta   90.00
_cell.angle_gamma   90.00
#
_symmetry.space_group_name_H-M   'P 1'
#
loop_
_entity.id
_entity.type
_entity.pdbx_description
1 polymer ?
#
loop_
_entity_poly.entity_id
_entity_poly.type
_entity_poly.pdbx_seq_one_letter_code
_entity_poly.pdbx_strand_id
1 'polypeptide(L)'
;SYYLKESERLFALLNELSRRLDRPLKDLDDIKGAIDILRKTRDLELDMDDSIDPIEESFALLSKYDLGLSGEESEKIDSLRGTWQKVLSQSVHVQNTLSKVQPYFRNELIRNVATFKKDCSRFCQDYRTGGPMMPGLQPKEASDRLVVFQVCLNQLYFK
;
A
#
# COMPACT_ATOMS: atom_id res chain seq x y z
N SER A 1 -29.03 -7.99 17.87
CA SER A 1 -29.82 -8.03 16.62
C SER A 1 -28.90 -8.34 15.43
N TYR A 2 -29.39 -8.93 14.33
CA TYR A 2 -28.59 -9.16 13.11
C TYR A 2 -27.96 -7.86 12.60
N TYR A 3 -28.72 -6.76 12.59
CA TYR A 3 -28.28 -5.44 12.16
C TYR A 3 -27.13 -4.83 12.99
N LEU A 4 -27.07 -5.15 14.29
CA LEU A 4 -25.98 -4.72 15.17
C LEU A 4 -24.67 -5.43 14.83
N LYS A 5 -24.73 -6.73 14.53
CA LYS A 5 -23.55 -7.48 14.08
C LYS A 5 -23.08 -7.02 12.71
N GLU A 6 -24.03 -6.70 11.82
CA GLU A 6 -23.71 -6.21 10.48
C GLU A 6 -23.09 -4.81 10.53
N SER A 7 -23.65 -3.89 11.32
CA SER A 7 -23.06 -2.56 11.49
C SER A 7 -21.65 -2.63 12.11
N GLU A 8 -21.41 -3.50 13.10
CA GLU A 8 -20.07 -3.76 13.64
C GLU A 8 -19.08 -4.26 12.59
N ARG A 9 -19.51 -5.17 11.71
CA ARG A 9 -18.71 -5.66 10.58
C ARG A 9 -18.34 -4.52 9.63
N LEU A 10 -19.31 -3.68 9.28
CA LEU A 10 -19.09 -2.52 8.41
C LEU A 10 -18.14 -1.51 9.05
N PHE A 11 -18.29 -1.21 10.35
CA PHE A 11 -17.35 -0.34 11.06
C PHE A 11 -15.93 -0.89 11.09
N ALA A 12 -15.76 -2.20 11.31
CA ALA A 12 -14.44 -2.82 11.27
C ALA A 12 -13.80 -2.67 9.89
N LEU A 13 -14.58 -2.84 8.82
CA LEU A 13 -14.12 -2.63 7.44
C LEU A 13 -13.77 -1.16 7.18
N LEU A 14 -14.63 -0.22 7.56
CA LEU A 14 -14.41 1.22 7.40
C LEU A 14 -13.14 1.70 8.13
N ASN A 15 -12.92 1.23 9.36
CA ASN A 15 -11.73 1.56 10.13
C ASN A 15 -10.45 1.03 9.45
N GLU A 16 -10.51 -0.18 8.88
CA GLU A 16 -9.38 -0.73 8.13
C GLU A 16 -9.12 0.04 6.83
N LEU A 17 -10.17 0.42 6.10
CA LEU A 17 -10.05 1.25 4.90
C LEU A 17 -9.42 2.61 5.23
N SER A 18 -9.94 3.30 6.25
CA SER A 18 -9.41 4.59 6.72
C SER A 18 -7.94 4.49 7.12
N ARG A 19 -7.60 3.51 7.97
CA ARG A 19 -6.22 3.33 8.45
C ARG A 19 -5.22 3.11 7.31
N ARG A 20 -5.63 2.37 6.28
CA ARG A 20 -4.80 2.12 5.10
C ARG A 20 -4.71 3.32 4.17
N LEU A 21 -5.78 4.12 4.04
CA LEU A 21 -5.78 5.36 3.26
C LEU A 21 -4.92 6.46 3.91
N ASP A 22 -4.85 6.50 5.24
CA ASP A 22 -4.05 7.50 5.98
C ASP A 22 -2.54 7.18 5.97
N ARG A 23 -2.10 6.05 5.40
CA ARG A 23 -0.68 5.68 5.33
C ARG A 23 0.09 6.68 4.45
N PRO A 24 1.17 7.31 4.96
CA PRO A 24 1.98 8.23 4.17
C PRO A 24 2.64 7.57 2.96
N LEU A 25 2.81 8.32 1.86
CA LEU A 25 3.45 7.85 0.63
C LEU A 25 4.94 8.24 0.62
N LYS A 26 5.83 7.35 1.07
CA LYS A 26 7.27 7.62 1.17
C LYS A 26 8.09 6.83 0.14
N ASP A 27 7.66 5.64 -0.20
CA ASP A 27 8.37 4.75 -1.13
C ASP A 27 7.42 4.06 -2.14
N LEU A 28 8.00 3.20 -2.99
CA LEU A 28 7.25 2.46 -4.00
C LEU A 28 6.27 1.44 -3.40
N ASP A 29 6.58 0.89 -2.24
CA ASP A 29 5.71 -0.07 -1.55
C ASP A 29 4.48 0.65 -0.98
N ASP A 30 4.66 1.85 -0.42
CA ASP A 30 3.56 2.72 0.00
C ASP A 30 2.66 3.10 -1.19
N ILE A 31 3.24 3.46 -2.33
CA ILE A 31 2.49 3.79 -3.56
C ILE A 31 1.66 2.60 -4.03
N LYS A 32 2.26 1.41 -4.05
CA LYS A 32 1.54 0.18 -4.41
C LYS A 32 0.41 -0.10 -3.42
N GLY A 33 0.68 0.02 -2.12
CA GLY A 33 -0.31 -0.16 -1.07
C GLY A 33 -1.48 0.82 -1.17
N ALA A 34 -1.21 2.07 -1.55
CA ALA A 34 -2.20 3.11 -1.79
C ALA A 34 -3.09 2.79 -3.01
N ILE A 35 -2.49 2.34 -4.13
CA ILE A 35 -3.23 1.91 -5.32
C ILE A 35 -4.15 0.72 -4.98
N ASP A 36 -3.64 -0.25 -4.23
CA ASP A 36 -4.38 -1.44 -3.85
C ASP A 36 -5.56 -1.11 -2.94
N ILE A 37 -5.39 -0.19 -1.97
CA ILE A 37 -6.51 0.22 -1.10
C ILE A 37 -7.54 1.06 -1.86
N LEU A 38 -7.11 1.97 -2.75
CA LEU A 38 -8.03 2.74 -3.59
C LEU A 38 -8.89 1.85 -4.48
N ARG A 39 -8.29 0.82 -5.08
CA ARG A 39 -9.03 -0.18 -5.87
C ARG A 39 -10.03 -0.93 -5.00
N LYS A 40 -9.59 -1.42 -3.83
CA LYS A 40 -10.47 -2.11 -2.88
C LYS A 40 -11.64 -1.24 -2.44
N THR A 41 -11.40 0.04 -2.12
CA THR A 41 -12.47 0.97 -1.72
C THR A 41 -13.48 1.15 -2.85
N ARG A 42 -13.03 1.26 -4.10
CA ARG A 42 -13.92 1.37 -5.27
C ARG A 42 -14.73 0.09 -5.51
N ASP A 43 -14.09 -1.07 -5.39
CA ASP A 43 -14.75 -2.35 -5.61
C ASP A 43 -15.83 -2.63 -4.55
N LEU A 44 -15.67 -2.07 -3.35
CA LEU A 44 -16.63 -2.17 -2.24
C LEU A 44 -17.72 -1.10 -2.26
N GLU A 45 -17.65 -0.10 -3.14
CA GLU A 45 -18.48 1.11 -3.02
C GLU A 45 -19.98 0.79 -3.09
N LEU A 46 -20.38 0.01 -4.10
CA LEU A 46 -21.76 -0.44 -4.27
C LEU A 46 -22.20 -1.39 -3.14
N ASP A 47 -21.36 -2.38 -2.81
CA ASP A 47 -21.66 -3.35 -1.74
C ASP A 47 -21.85 -2.67 -0.38
N MET A 48 -21.11 -1.59 -0.11
CA MET A 48 -21.23 -0.80 1.10
C MET A 48 -22.55 -0.05 1.16
N ASP A 49 -22.94 0.63 0.08
CA ASP A 49 -24.22 1.35 0.01
C ASP A 49 -25.40 0.36 0.12
N ASP A 50 -25.37 -0.76 -0.62
CA ASP A 50 -26.36 -1.83 -0.54
C ASP A 50 -26.48 -2.45 0.86
N SER A 51 -25.43 -2.39 1.67
CA SER A 51 -25.43 -2.89 3.05
C SER A 51 -25.90 -1.83 4.06
N ILE A 52 -25.59 -0.54 3.83
CA ILE A 52 -25.93 0.55 4.75
C ILE A 52 -27.42 0.89 4.65
N ASP A 53 -27.98 0.96 3.43
CA ASP A 53 -29.37 1.38 3.21
C ASP A 53 -30.39 0.60 4.06
N PRO A 54 -30.40 -0.76 4.07
CA PRO A 54 -31.38 -1.52 4.84
C PRO A 54 -31.21 -1.38 6.36
N ILE A 55 -29.98 -1.12 6.83
CA ILE A 55 -29.69 -0.89 8.25
C ILE A 55 -30.31 0.43 8.69
N GLU A 56 -30.16 1.48 7.89
CA GLU A 56 -30.75 2.80 8.16
C GLU A 56 -32.29 2.75 8.10
N GLU A 57 -32.86 2.08 7.10
CA GLU A 57 -34.31 1.91 6.99
C GLU A 57 -34.91 1.14 8.18
N SER A 58 -34.25 0.04 8.57
CA SER A 58 -34.67 -0.75 9.73
C SER A 58 -34.57 0.04 11.02
N PHE A 59 -33.52 0.85 11.16
CA PHE A 59 -33.31 1.71 12.31
C PHE A 59 -34.35 2.83 12.38
N ALA A 60 -34.64 3.51 11.27
CA ALA A 60 -35.69 4.53 11.19
C ALA A 60 -37.07 3.96 11.59
N LEU A 61 -37.35 2.70 11.23
CA LEU A 61 -38.56 2.01 11.64
C LEU A 61 -38.59 1.73 13.15
N LEU A 62 -37.49 1.20 13.72
CA LEU A 62 -37.39 0.91 15.16
C LEU A 62 -37.53 2.18 16.01
N SER A 63 -36.86 3.27 15.62
CA SER A 63 -36.96 4.57 16.29
C SER A 63 -38.38 5.14 16.21
N LYS A 64 -39.10 4.95 15.10
CA LYS A 64 -40.49 5.38 14.95
C LYS A 64 -41.46 4.68 15.91
N TYR A 65 -41.18 3.43 16.28
CA TYR A 65 -42.03 2.62 17.17
C TYR A 65 -41.51 2.57 18.61
N ASP A 66 -40.50 3.36 18.96
CA ASP A 66 -39.87 3.43 20.28
C ASP A 66 -39.35 2.04 20.75
N LEU A 67 -38.90 1.22 19.79
CA LEU A 67 -38.46 -0.15 20.03
C LEU A 67 -36.96 -0.19 20.34
N GLY A 68 -36.64 -0.09 21.63
CA GLY A 68 -35.61 -0.91 22.28
C GLY A 68 -34.17 -0.88 21.76
N LEU A 69 -33.66 0.26 21.31
CA LEU A 69 -32.21 0.50 21.18
C LEU A 69 -31.75 1.49 22.25
N SER A 70 -30.55 1.26 22.80
CA SER A 70 -29.91 2.25 23.65
C SER A 70 -29.49 3.47 22.83
N GLY A 71 -29.40 4.65 23.48
CA GLY A 71 -28.98 5.88 22.80
C GLY A 71 -27.59 5.76 22.14
N GLU A 72 -26.70 4.94 22.70
CA GLU A 72 -25.36 4.68 22.15
C GLU A 72 -25.43 3.86 20.85
N GLU A 73 -26.29 2.84 20.79
CA GLU A 73 -26.47 2.03 19.57
C GLU A 73 -27.11 2.85 18.44
N SER A 74 -28.03 3.76 18.80
CA SER A 74 -28.64 4.73 17.88
C SER A 74 -27.60 5.64 17.26
N GLU A 75 -26.81 6.33 18.07
CA GLU A 75 -25.79 7.27 17.59
C GLU A 75 -24.74 6.56 16.71
N LYS A 76 -24.36 5.34 17.09
CA LYS A 76 -23.43 4.53 16.29
C LYS A 76 -23.99 4.23 14.91
N ILE A 77 -25.25 3.80 14.79
CA ILE A 77 -25.86 3.50 13.48
C ILE A 77 -26.02 4.79 12.66
N ASP A 78 -26.47 5.89 13.27
CA ASP A 78 -26.61 7.19 12.61
C ASP A 78 -25.27 7.71 12.05
N SER A 79 -24.16 7.39 12.71
CA SER A 79 -22.82 7.78 12.27
C SER A 79 -22.24 6.93 11.12
N LEU A 80 -22.85 5.79 10.77
CA LEU A 80 -22.29 4.81 9.84
C LEU A 80 -22.10 5.40 8.44
N ARG A 81 -23.14 5.99 7.87
CA ARG A 81 -23.05 6.66 6.55
C ARG A 81 -22.07 7.82 6.57
N GLY A 82 -22.06 8.61 7.64
CA GLY A 82 -21.08 9.68 7.81
C GLY A 82 -19.64 9.18 7.81
N THR A 83 -19.40 8.00 8.41
CA THR A 83 -18.08 7.35 8.43
C THR A 83 -17.70 6.83 7.04
N TRP A 84 -18.64 6.24 6.31
CA TRP A 84 -18.42 5.81 4.93
C TRP A 84 -18.06 6.98 4.00
N GLN A 85 -18.80 8.08 4.08
CA GLN A 85 -18.53 9.29 3.29
C GLN A 85 -17.15 9.91 3.60
N LYS A 86 -16.68 9.80 4.86
CA LYS A 86 -15.30 10.19 5.22
C LYS A 86 -14.27 9.31 4.52
N VAL A 87 -14.47 8.00 4.47
CA VAL A 87 -13.57 7.07 3.75
C VAL A 87 -13.52 7.38 2.25
N LEU A 88 -14.65 7.67 1.62
CA LEU A 88 -14.70 8.12 0.22
C LEU A 88 -13.93 9.44 0.01
N SER A 89 -14.11 10.40 0.92
CA SER A 89 -13.37 11.66 0.88
C SER A 89 -11.85 11.47 1.03
N GLN A 90 -11.42 10.58 1.94
CA GLN A 90 -10.02 10.19 2.08
C GLN A 90 -9.49 9.52 0.79
N SER A 91 -10.26 8.63 0.18
CA SER A 91 -9.93 7.97 -1.09
C SER A 91 -9.65 9.00 -2.19
N VAL A 92 -10.51 10.01 -2.35
CA VAL A 92 -10.30 11.12 -3.30
C VAL A 92 -9.02 11.91 -2.97
N HIS A 93 -8.77 12.18 -1.69
CA HIS A 93 -7.55 12.88 -1.28
C HIS A 93 -6.28 12.09 -1.62
N VAL A 94 -6.25 10.79 -1.32
CA VAL A 94 -5.13 9.90 -1.63
C VAL A 94 -4.93 9.79 -3.14
N GLN A 95 -6.00 9.62 -3.92
CA GLN A 95 -5.94 9.59 -5.38
C GLN A 95 -5.33 10.87 -5.98
N ASN A 96 -5.71 12.04 -5.46
CA ASN A 96 -5.15 13.32 -5.88
C ASN A 96 -3.66 13.45 -5.53
N THR A 97 -3.27 13.00 -4.33
CA THR A 97 -1.87 13.00 -3.89
C THR A 97 -1.05 12.03 -4.75
N LEU A 98 -1.55 10.82 -4.99
CA LEU A 98 -0.93 9.81 -5.84
C LEU A 98 -0.64 10.35 -7.24
N SER A 99 -1.63 11.03 -7.83
CA SER A 99 -1.52 11.61 -9.18
C SER A 99 -0.39 12.66 -9.28
N LYS A 100 -0.07 13.35 -8.18
CA LYS A 100 1.03 14.32 -8.12
C LYS A 100 2.39 13.66 -7.93
N VAL A 101 2.49 12.61 -7.11
CA VAL A 101 3.78 11.98 -6.76
C VAL A 101 4.20 10.88 -7.74
N GLN A 102 3.25 10.19 -8.36
CA GLN A 102 3.52 9.05 -9.23
C GLN A 102 4.49 9.35 -10.40
N PRO A 103 4.42 10.52 -11.09
CA PRO A 103 5.39 10.85 -12.13
C PRO A 103 6.83 10.93 -11.62
N TYR A 104 7.03 11.48 -10.41
CA TYR A 104 8.35 11.60 -9.79
C TYR A 104 8.93 10.20 -9.50
N PHE A 105 8.20 9.36 -8.78
CA PHE A 105 8.64 8.01 -8.44
C PHE A 105 8.87 7.13 -9.67
N ARG A 106 8.04 7.28 -10.71
CA ARG A 106 8.24 6.59 -11.98
C ARG A 106 9.56 6.98 -12.64
N ASN A 107 9.87 8.27 -12.67
CA ASN A 107 11.12 8.77 -13.26
C ASN A 107 12.33 8.34 -12.44
N GLU A 108 12.23 8.39 -11.11
CA GLU A 108 13.26 7.91 -10.19
C GLU A 108 13.52 6.42 -10.40
N LEU A 109 12.47 5.59 -10.47
CA LEU A 109 12.59 4.17 -10.76
C LEU A 109 13.28 3.89 -12.09
N ILE A 110 12.89 4.60 -13.17
CA ILE A 110 13.54 4.47 -14.48
C ILE A 110 15.04 4.81 -14.40
N ARG A 111 15.39 5.90 -13.70
CA ARG A 111 16.78 6.30 -13.50
C ARG A 111 17.55 5.26 -12.71
N ASN A 112 16.98 4.77 -11.61
CA ASN A 112 17.62 3.77 -10.74
C ASN A 112 17.86 2.46 -11.49
N VAL A 113 16.89 1.99 -12.28
CA VAL A 113 17.06 0.81 -13.15
C VAL A 113 18.14 1.03 -14.22
N ALA A 114 18.19 2.21 -14.83
CA ALA A 114 19.21 2.53 -15.81
C ALA A 114 20.62 2.57 -15.19
N THR A 115 20.76 3.15 -14.00
CA THR A 115 22.01 3.17 -13.22
C THR A 115 22.41 1.75 -12.82
N PHE A 116 21.49 0.95 -12.28
CA PHE A 116 21.76 -0.44 -11.90
C PHE A 116 22.28 -1.27 -13.09
N LYS A 117 21.67 -1.14 -14.28
CA LYS A 117 22.17 -1.81 -15.49
C LYS A 117 23.61 -1.42 -15.86
N LYS A 118 23.95 -0.13 -15.70
CA LYS A 118 25.33 0.35 -15.93
C LYS A 118 26.28 -0.20 -14.87
N ASP A 119 25.87 -0.20 -13.61
CA ASP A 119 26.67 -0.72 -12.49
C ASP A 119 26.92 -2.24 -12.65
N CYS A 120 25.94 -3.03 -13.08
CA CYS A 120 26.12 -4.44 -13.43
C CYS A 120 27.12 -4.62 -14.58
N SER A 121 26.98 -3.82 -15.64
CA SER A 121 27.88 -3.92 -16.81
C SER A 121 29.32 -3.60 -16.43
N ARG A 122 29.52 -2.55 -15.63
CA ARG A 122 30.81 -2.17 -15.08
C ARG A 122 31.37 -3.25 -14.16
N PHE A 123 30.56 -3.80 -13.24
CA PHE A 123 30.97 -4.89 -12.38
C PHE A 123 31.46 -6.10 -13.18
N CYS A 124 30.73 -6.51 -14.22
CA CYS A 124 31.14 -7.62 -15.09
C CYS A 124 32.46 -7.34 -15.83
N GLN A 125 32.66 -6.10 -16.28
CA GLN A 125 33.92 -5.68 -16.90
C GLN A 125 35.08 -5.75 -15.89
N ASP A 126 34.91 -5.11 -14.74
CA ASP A 126 35.92 -5.05 -13.67
C ASP A 126 36.26 -6.46 -13.15
N TYR A 127 35.28 -7.36 -13.07
CA TYR A 127 35.50 -8.75 -12.67
C TYR A 127 36.42 -9.50 -13.65
N ARG A 128 36.34 -9.21 -14.95
CA ARG A 128 37.16 -9.81 -16.00
C ARG A 128 38.54 -9.16 -16.13
N THR A 129 38.61 -7.85 -16.01
CA THR A 129 39.84 -7.09 -16.30
C THR A 129 40.66 -6.73 -15.07
N GLY A 130 40.07 -6.79 -13.87
CA GLY A 130 40.71 -6.46 -12.59
C GLY A 130 40.46 -7.50 -11.50
N GLY A 131 39.43 -8.34 -11.66
CA GLY A 131 39.01 -9.34 -10.71
C GLY A 131 39.68 -10.71 -10.89
N PRO A 132 39.07 -11.76 -10.31
CA PRO A 132 39.66 -13.10 -10.23
C PRO A 132 39.77 -13.81 -11.59
N MET A 133 39.11 -13.30 -12.64
CA MET A 133 39.16 -13.87 -14.00
C MET A 133 40.28 -13.30 -14.88
N MET A 134 41.15 -12.45 -14.32
CA MET A 134 42.30 -11.93 -15.04
C MET A 134 43.28 -13.07 -15.39
N PRO A 135 43.73 -13.19 -16.66
CA PRO A 135 44.69 -14.21 -17.05
C PRO A 135 46.05 -14.03 -16.35
N GLY A 136 46.69 -15.15 -16.00
CA GLY A 136 48.04 -15.14 -15.40
C GLY A 136 48.10 -14.91 -13.90
N LEU A 137 46.95 -14.90 -13.19
CA LEU A 137 46.92 -14.81 -11.73
C LEU A 137 47.35 -16.11 -11.05
N GLN A 138 48.06 -15.96 -9.93
CA GLN A 138 48.30 -17.07 -9.01
C GLN A 138 46.99 -17.46 -8.30
N PRO A 139 46.76 -18.75 -7.97
CA PRO A 139 45.51 -19.20 -7.35
C PRO A 139 45.15 -18.45 -6.07
N LYS A 140 46.15 -18.11 -5.25
CA LYS A 140 45.95 -17.34 -4.01
C LYS A 140 45.46 -15.92 -4.29
N GLU A 141 46.05 -15.24 -5.27
CA GLU A 141 45.69 -13.88 -5.63
C GLU A 141 44.29 -13.82 -6.28
N ALA A 142 43.93 -14.82 -7.09
CA ALA A 142 42.56 -14.97 -7.59
C ALA A 142 41.56 -15.18 -6.46
N SER A 143 41.88 -16.01 -5.46
CA SER A 143 41.03 -16.21 -4.28
C SER A 143 40.83 -14.93 -3.48
N ASP A 144 41.90 -14.16 -3.24
CA ASP A 144 41.82 -12.89 -2.50
C ASP A 144 40.94 -11.87 -3.24
N ARG A 145 41.10 -11.75 -4.57
CA ARG A 145 40.26 -10.88 -5.41
C ARG A 145 38.80 -11.33 -5.44
N LEU A 146 38.52 -12.63 -5.41
CA LEU A 146 37.16 -13.16 -5.37
C LEU A 146 36.41 -12.70 -4.11
N VAL A 147 37.05 -12.72 -2.94
CA VAL A 147 36.44 -12.27 -1.68
C VAL A 147 36.04 -10.79 -1.75
N VAL A 148 36.92 -9.95 -2.31
CA VAL A 148 36.62 -8.51 -2.51
C VAL A 148 35.43 -8.32 -3.44
N PHE A 149 35.41 -9.02 -4.58
CA PHE A 149 34.30 -8.91 -5.54
C PHE A 149 32.99 -9.51 -5.01
N GLN A 150 33.03 -10.45 -4.07
CA GLN A 150 31.83 -10.94 -3.38
C GLN A 150 31.19 -9.84 -2.52
N VAL A 151 31.98 -9.01 -1.86
CA VAL A 151 31.49 -7.84 -1.11
C VAL A 151 30.90 -6.80 -2.06
N CYS A 152 31.58 -6.51 -3.17
CA CYS A 152 31.08 -5.58 -4.19
C CYS A 152 29.77 -6.06 -4.82
N LEU A 153 29.61 -7.38 -5.05
CA LEU A 153 28.37 -7.97 -5.55
C LEU A 153 27.22 -7.76 -4.58
N ASN A 154 27.45 -8.01 -3.28
CA ASN A 154 26.42 -7.78 -2.26
C ASN A 154 26.00 -6.30 -2.21
N GLN A 155 26.96 -5.37 -2.27
CA GLN A 155 26.67 -3.93 -2.31
C GLN A 155 25.89 -3.52 -3.57
N LEU A 156 26.15 -4.16 -4.71
CA LEU A 156 25.39 -3.92 -5.93
C LEU A 156 23.94 -4.41 -5.82
N TYR A 157 23.72 -5.58 -5.21
CA TYR A 157 22.39 -6.18 -5.09
C TYR A 157 21.48 -5.49 -4.07
N PHE A 158 22.04 -4.91 -3.00
CA PHE A 158 21.28 -4.24 -1.94
C PHE A 158 21.28 -2.69 -2.08
N LYS A 159 21.72 -2.20 -3.23
CA LYS A 159 21.67 -0.78 -3.60
C LYS A 159 20.26 -0.37 -4.03
#